data_AF-A0A529WAJ5-F1
#
_entry.id   AF-A0A529WAJ5-F1
#
_cell.length_a   1.000
_cell.length_b   1.000
_cell.length_c   1.000
_cell.angle_alpha   90.00
_cell.angle_beta   90.00
_cell.angle_gamma   90.00
#
_symmetry.space_group_name_H-M   'P 1'
#
loop_
_entity.id
_entity.type
_entity.pdbx_description
1 polymer ?
#
loop_
_entity_poly.entity_id
_entity_poly.type
_entity_poly.pdbx_seq_one_letter_code
_entity_poly.pdbx_strand_id
1 'polypeptide(L)'
;DRKVVLLEKESHCGYHTTGRSAASFTENYGNGVIRRIVLASRGFLTEPPAGFSDYPLLSKRGMITVARADQLDLLREDLAAAQALVPSIVAMTPDEAIARVPVLRRDYLAGAYIEPHSMDIDVNGLHQGFLRGARARGARIVTNAGVKGIGRQGGQWRVETEAGAFL
;
A
#
# COMPACT_ATOMS: atom_id res chain seq x y z
N ASP A 1 -19.79 -5.45 22.19
CA ASP A 1 -19.26 -6.21 21.04
C ASP A 1 -20.06 -5.96 19.77
N ARG A 2 -19.38 -5.85 18.63
CA ARG A 2 -20.01 -5.73 17.30
C ARG A 2 -19.71 -7.00 16.51
N LYS A 3 -20.71 -7.56 15.85
CA LYS A 3 -20.53 -8.69 14.93
C LYS A 3 -20.10 -8.17 13.56
N VAL A 4 -19.08 -8.78 12.97
CA VAL A 4 -18.53 -8.38 11.67
C VAL A 4 -18.71 -9.52 10.68
N VAL A 5 -19.22 -9.21 9.49
CA VAL A 5 -19.22 -10.11 8.33
C VAL A 5 -18.49 -9.44 7.18
N LEU A 6 -17.59 -10.17 6.53
CA LEU A 6 -16.94 -9.77 5.28
C LEU A 6 -17.48 -10.66 4.16
N LEU A 7 -18.02 -10.03 3.12
CA LEU A 7 -18.57 -10.69 1.94
C LEU A 7 -17.61 -10.47 0.76
N GLU A 8 -17.00 -11.55 0.28
CA GLU A 8 -16.07 -11.56 -0.85
C GLU A 8 -16.74 -12.29 -2.02
N LYS A 9 -16.73 -11.67 -3.21
CA LYS A 9 -17.34 -12.24 -4.41
C LYS A 9 -16.57 -13.47 -4.87
N GLU A 10 -15.24 -13.38 -4.88
CA GLU A 10 -14.39 -14.42 -5.45
C GLU A 10 -14.25 -15.61 -4.49
N SER A 11 -13.65 -16.70 -4.98
CA SER A 11 -13.42 -17.91 -4.18
C SER A 11 -12.38 -17.73 -3.07
N HIS A 12 -11.54 -16.69 -3.17
CA HIS A 12 -10.59 -16.29 -2.15
C HIS A 12 -10.43 -14.76 -2.09
N CYS A 13 -10.12 -14.25 -0.91
CA CYS A 13 -9.79 -12.84 -0.75
C CYS A 13 -8.47 -12.52 -1.48
N GLY A 14 -8.37 -11.30 -2.04
CA GLY A 14 -7.14 -10.81 -2.65
C GLY A 14 -6.91 -11.22 -4.11
N TYR A 15 -7.93 -11.77 -4.80
CA TYR A 15 -7.86 -12.11 -6.22
C TYR A 15 -7.63 -10.90 -7.15
N HIS A 16 -8.16 -9.74 -6.74
CA HIS A 16 -8.10 -8.50 -7.51
C HIS A 16 -6.86 -7.66 -7.14
N THR A 17 -7.00 -6.35 -7.03
CA THR A 17 -5.88 -5.39 -6.96
C THR A 17 -4.92 -5.66 -5.80
N THR A 18 -5.39 -6.12 -4.63
CA THR A 18 -4.53 -6.45 -3.48
C THR A 18 -3.46 -7.48 -3.86
N GLY A 19 -3.81 -8.54 -4.59
CA GLY A 19 -2.86 -9.58 -5.03
C GLY A 19 -2.03 -9.22 -6.26
N ARG A 20 -2.21 -8.02 -6.82
CA ARG A 20 -1.57 -7.58 -8.08
C ARG A 20 -0.75 -6.28 -7.90
N SER A 21 -0.52 -5.88 -6.65
CA SER A 21 0.23 -4.68 -6.30
C SER A 21 1.74 -4.85 -6.54
N ALA A 22 2.42 -3.75 -6.87
CA ALA A 22 3.88 -3.67 -6.83
C ALA A 22 4.43 -3.67 -5.39
N ALA A 23 3.55 -3.54 -4.39
CA ALA A 23 3.83 -3.75 -2.98
C ALA A 23 4.93 -2.84 -2.39
N SER A 24 4.96 -1.56 -2.78
CA SER A 24 5.90 -0.58 -2.23
C SER A 24 5.22 0.31 -1.18
N PHE A 25 5.92 0.53 -0.06
CA PHE A 25 5.67 1.58 0.91
C PHE A 25 6.56 2.78 0.58
N THR A 26 5.95 3.87 0.13
CA THR A 26 6.61 5.15 -0.16
C THR A 26 5.86 6.27 0.54
N GLU A 27 6.58 7.03 1.37
CA GLU A 27 6.08 8.21 2.07
C GLU A 27 5.80 9.36 1.10
N ASN A 28 6.33 9.28 -0.12
CA ASN A 28 6.10 10.25 -1.19
C ASN A 28 4.85 9.94 -2.05
N TYR A 29 4.08 8.90 -1.72
CA TYR A 29 2.97 8.43 -2.57
C TYR A 29 1.79 9.39 -2.66
N GLY A 30 1.43 9.78 -3.89
CA GLY A 30 0.25 10.57 -4.18
C GLY A 30 0.32 12.00 -3.62
N ASN A 31 -0.86 12.59 -3.37
CA ASN A 31 -0.98 13.95 -2.84
C ASN A 31 -0.75 14.01 -1.32
N GLY A 32 -0.72 15.22 -0.77
CA GLY A 32 -0.44 15.45 0.66
C GLY A 32 -1.37 14.72 1.63
N VAL A 33 -2.63 14.42 1.25
CA VAL A 33 -3.56 13.64 2.10
C VAL A 33 -3.13 12.17 2.12
N ILE A 34 -2.84 11.59 0.95
CA ILE A 34 -2.40 10.21 0.85
C ILE A 34 -1.07 9.99 1.58
N ARG A 35 -0.11 10.90 1.43
CA ARG A 35 1.17 10.85 2.16
C ARG A 35 0.97 10.80 3.68
N ARG A 36 0.05 11.60 4.22
CA ARG A 36 -0.27 11.57 5.66
C ARG A 36 -0.87 10.23 6.11
N ILE A 37 -1.72 9.60 5.30
CA ILE A 37 -2.26 8.26 5.57
C ILE A 37 -1.15 7.22 5.57
N VAL A 38 -0.24 7.29 4.60
CA VAL A 38 0.93 6.39 4.52
C VAL A 38 1.80 6.53 5.76
N LEU A 39 2.16 7.77 6.12
CA LEU A 39 2.97 8.06 7.32
C LEU A 39 2.31 7.55 8.60
N ALA A 40 0.99 7.77 8.75
CA ALA A 40 0.24 7.28 9.91
C ALA A 40 0.18 5.74 9.99
N SER A 41 0.28 5.05 8.85
CA SER A 41 0.26 3.59 8.77
C SER A 41 1.59 2.95 9.17
N ARG A 42 2.71 3.72 9.13
CA ARG A 42 4.07 3.22 9.34
C ARG A 42 4.21 2.43 10.64
N GLY A 43 3.74 2.98 11.76
CA GLY A 43 3.89 2.35 13.09
C GLY A 43 3.29 0.95 13.16
N PHE A 44 2.09 0.75 12.60
CA PHE A 44 1.47 -0.57 12.54
C PHE A 44 2.23 -1.54 11.64
N LEU A 45 2.74 -1.07 10.50
CA LEU A 45 3.47 -1.91 9.56
C LEU A 45 4.86 -2.31 10.06
N THR A 46 5.51 -1.46 10.86
CA THR A 46 6.79 -1.77 11.49
C THR A 46 6.65 -2.61 12.75
N GLU A 47 5.60 -2.36 13.55
CA GLU A 47 5.38 -2.97 14.86
C GLU A 47 3.92 -3.47 14.98
N PRO A 48 3.52 -4.48 14.18
CA PRO A 48 2.16 -5.00 14.28
C PRO A 48 1.95 -5.71 15.62
N PRO A 49 0.70 -5.80 16.12
CA PRO A 49 0.40 -6.48 17.38
C PRO A 49 0.92 -7.93 17.41
N ALA A 50 1.25 -8.44 18.60
CA ALA A 50 1.71 -9.81 18.76
C ALA A 50 0.74 -10.82 18.13
N GLY A 51 1.28 -11.77 17.36
CA GLY A 51 0.51 -12.78 16.63
C GLY A 51 -0.15 -12.30 15.33
N PHE A 52 0.08 -11.05 14.90
CA PHE A 52 -0.45 -10.56 13.62
C PHE A 52 0.25 -11.21 12.42
N SER A 53 1.58 -11.26 12.42
CA SER A 53 2.41 -11.93 11.40
C SER A 53 3.59 -12.64 12.05
N ASP A 54 4.05 -13.73 11.41
CA ASP A 54 5.22 -14.50 11.88
C ASP A 54 6.55 -13.87 11.44
N TYR A 55 6.51 -12.99 10.43
CA TYR A 55 7.65 -12.31 9.84
C TYR A 55 7.41 -10.79 9.77
N PRO A 56 8.48 -9.97 9.65
CA PRO A 56 8.34 -8.53 9.43
C PRO A 56 7.53 -8.23 8.16
N LEU A 57 6.61 -7.26 8.25
CA LEU A 57 5.77 -6.86 7.12
C LEU A 57 6.49 -5.93 6.13
N LEU A 58 7.56 -5.28 6.57
CA LEU A 58 8.33 -4.33 5.75
C LEU A 58 9.78 -4.79 5.61
N SER A 59 10.35 -4.57 4.43
CA SER A 59 11.79 -4.76 4.17
C SER A 59 12.39 -3.55 3.47
N LYS A 60 13.64 -3.21 3.81
CA LYS A 60 14.33 -2.03 3.26
C LYS A 60 14.54 -2.18 1.75
N ARG A 61 14.15 -1.16 0.98
CA ARG A 61 14.32 -1.14 -0.48
C ARG A 61 14.97 0.15 -0.99
N GLY A 62 14.44 1.30 -0.57
CA GLY A 62 14.75 2.62 -1.12
C GLY A 62 14.12 2.83 -2.50
N MET A 63 13.90 4.08 -2.90
CA MET A 63 13.37 4.42 -4.22
C MET A 63 14.19 5.55 -4.83
N ILE A 64 14.56 5.42 -6.11
CA ILE A 64 15.22 6.50 -6.86
C ILE A 64 14.26 6.92 -7.97
N THR A 65 13.86 8.18 -7.95
CA THR A 65 13.14 8.82 -9.06
C THR A 65 14.17 9.43 -10.00
N VAL A 66 14.06 9.13 -11.29
CA VAL A 66 14.98 9.60 -12.33
C VAL A 66 14.27 10.47 -13.35
N ALA A 67 14.99 11.42 -13.94
CA ALA A 67 14.48 12.30 -14.97
C ALA A 67 15.43 12.40 -16.16
N ARG A 68 14.84 12.57 -17.34
CA ARG A 68 15.55 13.03 -18.54
C ARG A 68 15.75 14.54 -18.51
N ALA A 69 16.52 15.06 -19.47
CA ALA A 69 16.82 16.49 -19.60
C ALA A 69 15.54 17.34 -19.75
N ASP A 70 14.56 16.86 -20.51
CA ASP A 70 13.26 17.52 -20.72
C ASP A 70 12.32 17.49 -19.49
N GLN A 71 12.72 16.79 -18.42
CA GLN A 71 11.91 16.59 -17.21
C GLN A 71 12.53 17.21 -15.95
N LEU A 72 13.63 17.96 -16.08
CA LEU A 72 14.35 18.49 -14.92
C LEU A 72 13.52 19.47 -14.08
N ASP A 73 12.68 20.29 -14.71
CA ASP A 73 11.81 21.21 -13.98
C ASP A 73 10.74 20.45 -13.19
N LEU A 74 10.12 19.43 -13.80
CA LEU A 74 9.19 18.54 -13.11
C LEU A 74 9.84 17.80 -11.93
N LEU A 75 11.09 17.33 -12.10
CA LEU A 75 11.83 16.67 -11.03
C LEU A 75 12.10 17.62 -9.85
N ARG A 76 12.44 18.89 -10.12
CA ARG A 76 12.68 19.90 -9.08
C ARG A 76 11.41 20.22 -8.30
N GLU A 77 10.29 20.38 -9.00
CA GLU A 77 8.98 20.62 -8.38
C GLU A 77 8.55 19.44 -7.51
N ASP A 78 8.69 18.21 -8.04
CA ASP A 78 8.33 17.00 -7.30
C ASP A 78 9.22 16.78 -6.07
N LEU A 79 10.53 17.02 -6.20
CA LEU A 79 11.46 16.96 -5.06
C LEU A 79 11.10 17.98 -3.97
N ALA A 80 10.82 19.23 -4.35
CA ALA A 80 10.44 20.26 -3.39
C ALA A 80 9.14 19.88 -2.66
N ALA A 81 8.15 19.35 -3.38
CA ALA A 81 6.90 18.87 -2.79
C ALA A 81 7.11 17.65 -1.89
N ALA A 82 8.01 16.73 -2.25
CA ALA A 82 8.35 15.55 -1.46
C ALA A 82 9.01 15.93 -0.13
N GLN A 83 10.02 16.81 -0.18
CA GLN A 83 10.79 17.28 0.96
C GLN A 83 9.97 18.04 2.00
N ALA A 84 8.92 18.74 1.56
CA ALA A 84 8.03 19.48 2.45
C ALA A 84 7.33 18.58 3.49
N LEU A 85 7.15 17.29 3.21
CA LEU A 85 6.54 16.31 4.12
C LEU A 85 7.52 15.26 4.62
N VAL A 86 8.54 14.93 3.83
CA VAL A 86 9.49 13.86 4.12
C VAL A 86 10.91 14.38 3.91
N PRO A 87 11.51 15.04 4.92
CA PRO A 87 12.81 15.72 4.77
C PRO A 87 13.99 14.79 4.44
N SER A 88 13.84 13.48 4.61
CA SER A 88 14.84 12.47 4.25
C SER A 88 14.93 12.22 2.74
N ILE A 89 13.96 12.71 1.94
CA ILE A 89 14.04 12.67 0.49
C ILE A 89 15.00 13.75 0.03
N VAL A 90 16.00 13.40 -0.77
CA VAL A 90 17.08 14.34 -1.14
C VAL A 90 17.49 14.17 -2.60
N ALA A 91 17.94 15.27 -3.20
CA ALA A 91 18.51 15.26 -4.54
C ALA A 91 19.66 14.26 -4.65
N MET A 92 19.83 13.70 -5.85
CA MET A 92 20.89 12.78 -6.20
C MET A 92 21.47 13.17 -7.55
N THR A 93 22.80 13.22 -7.64
CA THR A 93 23.48 13.42 -8.92
C THR A 93 23.32 12.18 -9.81
N PRO A 94 23.39 12.34 -11.15
CA PRO A 94 23.40 11.19 -12.06
C PRO A 94 24.50 10.16 -11.74
N ASP A 95 25.68 10.60 -11.29
CA ASP A 95 26.78 9.71 -10.90
C ASP A 95 26.44 8.86 -9.66
N GLU A 96 25.86 9.46 -8.63
CA GLU A 96 25.41 8.74 -7.43
C GLU A 96 24.30 7.73 -7.74
N ALA A 97 23.37 8.08 -8.64
CA ALA A 97 22.30 7.19 -9.06
C ALA A 97 22.82 6.00 -9.87
N ILE A 98 23.75 6.22 -10.80
CA ILE A 98 24.39 5.14 -11.59
C ILE A 98 25.25 4.25 -10.69
N ALA A 99 25.96 4.81 -9.71
CA ALA A 99 26.73 4.02 -8.75
C ALA A 99 25.84 3.05 -7.95
N ARG A 100 24.58 3.41 -7.69
CA ARG A 100 23.59 2.55 -7.01
C ARG A 100 22.88 1.59 -7.96
N VAL A 101 22.61 2.02 -9.20
CA VAL A 101 21.90 1.24 -10.21
C VAL A 101 22.71 1.26 -11.52
N PRO A 102 23.74 0.39 -11.66
CA PRO A 102 24.71 0.46 -12.76
C PRO A 102 24.13 0.23 -14.16
N VAL A 103 22.89 -0.26 -14.27
CA VAL A 103 22.20 -0.46 -15.54
C VAL A 103 21.59 0.83 -16.11
N LEU A 104 21.58 1.93 -15.34
CA LEU A 104 21.11 3.24 -15.82
C LEU A 104 22.06 3.79 -16.89
N ARG A 105 21.49 4.24 -18.01
CA ARG A 105 22.28 4.82 -19.10
C ARG A 105 22.62 6.27 -18.85
N ARG A 106 23.91 6.61 -18.98
CA ARG A 106 24.43 7.96 -18.72
C ARG A 106 23.84 9.03 -19.65
N ASP A 107 23.54 8.67 -20.89
CA ASP A 107 22.96 9.56 -21.91
C ASP A 107 21.45 9.81 -21.70
N TYR A 108 20.79 9.04 -20.83
CA TYR A 108 19.37 9.18 -20.52
C TYR A 108 19.12 9.94 -19.21
N LEU A 109 19.99 9.74 -18.22
CA LEU A 109 19.81 10.23 -16.85
C LEU A 109 20.35 11.65 -16.68
N ALA A 110 19.47 12.65 -16.62
CA ALA A 110 19.84 14.04 -16.40
C ALA A 110 19.73 14.48 -14.94
N GLY A 111 18.86 13.85 -14.15
CA GLY A 111 18.70 14.15 -12.73
C GLY A 111 18.01 13.03 -11.96
N ALA A 112 18.17 13.03 -10.64
CA ALA A 112 17.51 12.09 -9.76
C ALA A 112 17.26 12.67 -8.37
N TYR A 113 16.38 12.02 -7.60
CA TYR A 113 16.35 12.13 -6.15
C TYR A 113 16.12 10.74 -5.54
N ILE A 114 16.45 10.59 -4.26
CA ILE A 114 16.27 9.34 -3.52
C ILE A 114 15.30 9.52 -2.36
N GLU A 115 14.42 8.54 -2.19
CA GLU A 115 13.66 8.27 -0.96
C GLU A 115 14.31 7.08 -0.25
N PRO A 116 15.21 7.31 0.74
CA PRO A 116 16.04 6.25 1.30
C PRO A 116 15.27 5.30 2.22
N HIS A 117 14.08 5.69 2.68
CA HIS A 117 13.26 4.94 3.64
C HIS A 117 12.03 4.27 3.01
N SER A 118 11.93 4.28 1.68
CA SER A 118 10.96 3.44 0.98
C SER A 118 11.25 1.96 1.24
N MET A 119 10.20 1.16 1.33
CA MET A 119 10.25 -0.25 1.72
C MET A 119 9.37 -1.10 0.81
N ASP A 120 9.66 -2.38 0.72
CA ASP A 120 8.69 -3.35 0.18
C ASP A 120 7.78 -3.83 1.30
N ILE A 121 6.54 -4.15 0.95
CA ILE A 121 5.51 -4.69 1.84
C ILE A 121 5.32 -6.17 1.52
N ASP A 122 5.38 -7.04 2.53
CA ASP A 122 4.80 -8.38 2.42
C ASP A 122 3.27 -8.27 2.45
N VAL A 123 2.69 -8.00 1.28
CA VAL A 123 1.24 -7.82 1.12
C VAL A 123 0.47 -9.08 1.51
N ASN A 124 1.03 -10.27 1.25
CA ASN A 124 0.39 -11.51 1.66
C ASN A 124 0.37 -11.63 3.18
N GLY A 125 1.51 -11.41 3.85
CA GLY A 125 1.61 -11.40 5.31
C GLY A 125 0.65 -10.40 5.95
N LEU A 126 0.60 -9.17 5.42
CA LEU A 126 -0.30 -8.10 5.88
C LEU A 126 -1.77 -8.49 5.72
N HIS A 127 -2.16 -8.89 4.51
CA HIS A 127 -3.54 -9.23 4.18
C HIS A 127 -4.03 -10.44 4.98
N GLN A 128 -3.24 -11.51 5.06
CA GLN A 128 -3.60 -12.69 5.86
C GLN A 128 -3.62 -12.37 7.37
N GLY A 129 -2.75 -11.48 7.85
CA GLY A 129 -2.77 -10.99 9.23
C GLY A 129 -4.11 -10.34 9.60
N PHE A 130 -4.65 -9.48 8.74
CA PHE A 130 -5.98 -8.89 8.95
C PHE A 130 -7.09 -9.93 8.95
N LEU A 131 -7.10 -10.88 7.99
CA LEU A 131 -8.13 -11.91 7.93
C LEU A 131 -8.07 -12.86 9.13
N ARG A 132 -6.87 -13.26 9.58
CA ARG A 132 -6.68 -14.05 10.81
C ARG A 132 -7.16 -13.29 12.04
N GLY A 133 -6.74 -12.02 12.18
CA GLY A 133 -7.12 -11.17 13.31
C GLY A 133 -8.63 -10.93 13.40
N ALA A 134 -9.31 -10.82 12.26
CA ALA A 134 -10.76 -10.72 12.18
C ALA A 134 -11.44 -12.04 12.63
N ARG A 135 -11.00 -13.19 12.09
CA ARG A 135 -11.54 -14.51 12.48
C ARG A 135 -11.36 -14.80 13.97
N ALA A 136 -10.19 -14.49 14.52
CA ALA A 136 -9.90 -14.67 15.95
C ALA A 136 -10.83 -13.86 16.87
N ARG A 137 -11.42 -12.77 16.36
CA ARG A 137 -12.40 -11.94 17.06
C ARG A 137 -13.85 -12.28 16.70
N GLY A 138 -14.08 -13.42 16.05
CA GLY A 138 -15.41 -13.92 15.71
C GLY A 138 -16.01 -13.33 14.43
N ALA A 139 -15.24 -12.63 13.60
CA ALA A 139 -15.73 -12.18 12.31
C ALA A 139 -15.97 -13.36 11.36
N ARG A 140 -17.08 -13.32 10.61
CA ARG A 140 -17.39 -14.31 9.58
C ARG A 140 -16.92 -13.79 8.22
N ILE A 141 -16.01 -14.52 7.57
CA ILE A 141 -15.55 -14.21 6.21
C ILE A 141 -16.22 -15.20 5.26
N VAL A 142 -17.01 -14.70 4.32
CA VAL A 142 -17.77 -15.52 3.36
C VAL A 142 -17.28 -15.20 1.95
N THR A 143 -16.62 -16.16 1.32
CA THR A 143 -16.21 -16.12 -0.09
C THR A 143 -17.33 -16.70 -0.97
N ASN A 144 -17.22 -16.55 -2.30
CA ASN A 144 -18.31 -16.89 -3.23
C ASN A 144 -19.64 -16.21 -2.85
N ALA A 145 -19.56 -15.00 -2.29
CA ALA A 145 -20.67 -14.22 -1.78
C ALA A 145 -20.86 -12.94 -2.60
N GLY A 146 -20.89 -13.09 -3.94
CA GLY A 146 -21.14 -11.98 -4.84
C GLY A 146 -22.45 -11.28 -4.50
N VAL A 147 -22.36 -9.99 -4.13
CA VAL A 147 -23.53 -9.17 -3.80
C VAL A 147 -24.38 -8.96 -5.05
N LYS A 148 -25.66 -9.30 -4.97
CA LYS A 148 -26.67 -9.15 -6.03
C LYS A 148 -27.59 -7.97 -5.80
N GLY A 149 -27.78 -7.58 -4.54
CA GLY A 149 -28.67 -6.49 -4.16
C GLY A 149 -28.37 -5.98 -2.76
N ILE A 150 -28.58 -4.68 -2.57
CA ILE A 150 -28.47 -4.02 -1.27
C ILE A 150 -29.74 -3.19 -1.09
N GLY A 151 -30.44 -3.42 0.01
CA GLY A 151 -31.69 -2.73 0.33
C GLY A 151 -31.81 -2.38 1.80
N ARG A 152 -32.81 -1.57 2.15
CA ARG A 152 -33.15 -1.23 3.53
C ARG A 152 -34.39 -2.01 3.95
N GLN A 153 -34.30 -2.76 5.05
CA GLN A 153 -35.42 -3.50 5.63
C GLN A 153 -35.40 -3.36 7.16
N GLY A 154 -36.53 -3.01 7.77
CA GLY A 154 -36.65 -2.94 9.23
C GLY A 154 -35.65 -1.99 9.91
N GLY A 155 -35.22 -0.92 9.22
CA GLY A 155 -34.23 0.00 9.76
C GLY A 155 -32.78 -0.51 9.70
N GLN A 156 -32.51 -1.59 8.96
CA GLN A 156 -31.19 -2.17 8.76
C GLN A 156 -30.87 -2.34 7.27
N TRP A 157 -29.59 -2.46 6.94
CA TRP A 157 -29.17 -2.84 5.60
C TRP A 157 -29.35 -4.34 5.43
N ARG A 158 -30.01 -4.76 4.36
CA ARG A 158 -30.08 -6.16 3.94
C ARG A 158 -29.25 -6.32 2.67
N VAL A 159 -28.32 -7.27 2.69
CA VAL A 159 -27.43 -7.58 1.56
C VAL A 159 -27.76 -8.98 1.07
N GLU A 160 -28.14 -9.09 -0.20
CA GLU A 160 -28.42 -10.36 -0.86
C GLU A 160 -27.19 -10.80 -1.67
N THR A 161 -26.77 -12.04 -1.48
CA THR A 161 -25.57 -12.61 -2.12
C THR A 161 -25.84 -14.00 -2.67
N GLU A 162 -24.89 -14.55 -3.44
CA GLU A 162 -24.87 -15.97 -3.83
C GLU A 162 -24.86 -16.94 -2.64
N ALA A 163 -24.33 -16.53 -1.49
CA ALA A 163 -24.24 -17.34 -0.27
C ALA A 163 -25.41 -17.13 0.72
N GLY A 164 -26.46 -16.41 0.30
CA GLY A 164 -27.63 -16.08 1.12
C GLY A 164 -27.75 -14.59 1.46
N ALA A 165 -28.70 -14.27 2.34
CA ALA A 165 -28.99 -12.89 2.78
C ALA A 165 -28.38 -12.58 4.15
N PHE A 166 -27.89 -11.35 4.32
CA PHE A 166 -27.27 -10.83 5.55
C PHE A 166 -27.96 -9.53 5.98
N LEU A 167 -28.06 -9.29 7.29
CA LEU A 167 -28.65 -8.09 7.93
C LEU A 167 -27.60 -7.31 8.73
#